data_AF-A0A946DQS2-F1
#
_entry.id   AF-A0A946DQS2-F1
#
_cell.length_a   1.000
_cell.length_b   1.000
_cell.length_c   1.000
_cell.angle_alpha   90.00
_cell.angle_beta   90.00
_cell.angle_gamma   90.00
#
_symmetry.space_group_name_H-M   'P 1'
#
loop_
_entity.id
_entity.type
_entity.pdbx_description
1 polymer ?
#
loop_
_entity_poly.entity_id
_entity_poly.type
_entity_poly.pdbx_seq_one_letter_code
_entity_poly.pdbx_strand_id
1 'polypeptide(L)'
;MNTTATTSRVSTVQGRTPREKLCVSFCHGLGDCSYFAHLIPLYTARGYDVEVECTADKAILFEAAGAKVIDKGALVEHAWGYPSQPTHGGHGHFWQGSKLGHNISQSPLPNIGPKTELWDEYCDTRLDIRPHLLPRDVETARRYLDPLQSPIVLMHTKGNTGQTRKSLPDDVALQFYKSLIDRFDGTIILMDWDNRVPRLASHRVRHLDDLGECGTGVLLAMMTQADLLVGVDSGPLHASRFTNIPTVGLWMSGHYPATYTLPREAQLNVVLEAHTKQWNRFKRIPWNLYEHPGDRFDPEIVADVCQKMLAAPRYLDRQQLAADIQLQQFVGQFCRGRGGNSLSQYADRNRSFDVVLKETSRRFESPTIIETGTIRAEEDWGGAGFFTYLAADYVYRRDGHLHTVDTSDESCRFAREWTDVFGAAVSVHQADSVSFLQAFADPIDVLVLDSLDTYEPGHAEHAQRELEAALPNLHEQSIIVFDDTPWNAGVWTGKGARAVPYLLERGWQIGYAGYQVVLWKP
;
A
#
# COMPACT_ATOMS: atom_id res chain seq x y z
N MET A 1 21.81 12.75 7.16
CA MET A 1 22.68 13.17 6.05
C MET A 1 21.99 14.30 5.30
N ASN A 2 22.72 15.38 4.95
CA ASN A 2 22.20 16.40 4.04
C ASN A 2 21.78 15.72 2.74
N THR A 3 20.48 15.77 2.41
CA THR A 3 20.00 15.48 1.07
C THR A 3 20.63 16.50 0.14
N THR A 4 21.76 16.12 -0.44
CA THR A 4 22.32 16.78 -1.61
C THR A 4 21.26 16.66 -2.69
N ALA A 5 20.45 17.71 -2.83
CA ALA A 5 19.69 17.97 -4.04
C ALA A 5 20.71 18.04 -5.18
N THR A 6 20.86 16.93 -5.90
CA THR A 6 21.65 16.84 -7.11
C THR A 6 20.96 17.73 -8.15
N THR A 7 21.26 19.01 -8.09
CA THR A 7 20.94 19.97 -9.15
C THR A 7 21.79 19.56 -10.34
N SER A 8 21.23 18.69 -11.18
CA SER A 8 21.85 18.35 -12.45
C SER A 8 22.01 19.66 -13.22
N ARG A 9 23.27 20.01 -13.53
CA ARG A 9 23.58 21.11 -14.43
C ARG A 9 22.96 20.75 -15.77
N VAL A 10 21.82 21.35 -16.08
CA VAL A 10 21.21 21.31 -17.41
C VAL A 10 22.22 21.94 -18.36
N SER A 11 22.99 21.10 -19.05
CA SER A 11 23.85 21.54 -20.15
C SER A 11 22.94 22.23 -21.16
N THR A 12 23.30 23.45 -21.56
CA THR A 12 22.66 24.19 -22.64
C THR A 12 22.70 23.35 -23.91
N VAL A 13 21.59 22.66 -24.21
CA VAL A 13 21.47 21.75 -25.35
C VAL A 13 21.51 22.57 -26.64
N GLN A 14 22.63 22.48 -27.34
CA GLN A 14 22.74 22.86 -28.75
C GLN A 14 21.79 22.00 -29.59
N GLY A 15 20.91 22.64 -30.35
CA GLY A 15 20.11 22.06 -31.44
C GLY A 15 19.25 20.84 -31.08
N ARG A 16 18.03 21.06 -30.57
CA ARG A 16 17.05 19.97 -30.47
C ARG A 16 16.70 19.47 -31.87
N THR A 17 17.04 18.22 -32.15
CA THR A 17 16.52 17.46 -33.30
C THR A 17 14.99 17.58 -33.32
N PRO A 18 14.34 17.73 -34.49
CA PRO A 18 12.88 17.74 -34.56
C PRO A 18 12.29 16.53 -33.86
N ARG A 19 11.29 16.74 -33.00
CA ARG A 19 10.59 15.65 -32.32
C ARG A 19 9.87 14.79 -33.37
N GLU A 20 9.96 13.48 -33.21
CA GLU A 20 9.23 12.54 -34.05
C GLU A 20 7.74 12.58 -33.70
N LYS A 21 6.87 12.65 -34.71
CA LYS A 21 5.43 12.76 -34.49
C LYS A 21 4.81 11.38 -34.27
N LEU A 22 4.12 11.18 -33.16
CA LEU A 22 3.35 9.98 -32.84
C LEU A 22 1.86 10.32 -32.83
N CYS A 23 1.08 9.80 -33.77
CA CYS A 23 -0.33 10.14 -33.93
C CYS A 23 -1.22 8.90 -33.85
N VAL A 24 -2.01 8.76 -32.77
CA VAL A 24 -2.71 7.52 -32.40
C VAL A 24 -4.20 7.77 -32.12
N SER A 25 -5.06 6.89 -32.63
CA SER A 25 -6.48 6.84 -32.27
C SER A 25 -6.67 5.97 -31.04
N PHE A 26 -7.35 6.50 -30.02
CA PHE A 26 -7.55 5.86 -28.73
C PHE A 26 -8.97 6.11 -28.18
N CYS A 27 -9.97 5.52 -28.83
CA CYS A 27 -11.39 5.65 -28.48
C CYS A 27 -11.88 4.54 -27.52
N HIS A 28 -11.14 4.31 -26.43
CA HIS A 28 -11.46 3.28 -25.45
C HIS A 28 -12.34 3.78 -24.29
N GLY A 29 -12.67 2.86 -23.36
CA GLY A 29 -13.34 3.19 -22.10
C GLY A 29 -12.44 4.05 -21.20
N LEU A 30 -13.05 4.78 -20.27
CA LEU A 30 -12.35 5.73 -19.39
C LEU A 30 -11.13 5.11 -18.68
N GLY A 31 -11.23 3.86 -18.21
CA GLY A 31 -10.12 3.21 -17.51
C GLY A 31 -8.89 2.96 -18.37
N ASP A 32 -9.10 2.58 -19.63
CA ASP A 32 -8.02 2.35 -20.58
C ASP A 32 -7.42 3.69 -21.05
N CYS A 33 -8.26 4.70 -21.27
CA CYS A 33 -7.80 6.05 -21.56
C CYS A 33 -6.95 6.63 -20.42
N SER A 34 -7.33 6.40 -19.17
CA SER A 34 -6.57 6.81 -17.99
C SER A 34 -5.13 6.28 -18.02
N TYR A 35 -4.93 4.98 -18.31
CA TYR A 35 -3.57 4.44 -18.31
C TYR A 35 -2.80 4.73 -19.58
N PHE A 36 -3.46 4.87 -20.73
CA PHE A 36 -2.78 5.35 -21.93
C PHE A 36 -2.32 6.80 -21.75
N ALA A 37 -3.14 7.67 -21.18
CA ALA A 37 -2.72 9.03 -20.81
C ALA A 37 -1.55 9.00 -19.82
N HIS A 38 -1.59 8.14 -18.80
CA HIS A 38 -0.47 7.97 -17.86
C HIS A 38 0.84 7.54 -18.54
N LEU A 39 0.77 6.90 -19.72
CA LEU A 39 1.92 6.38 -20.45
C LEU A 39 2.60 7.44 -21.34
N ILE A 40 1.88 8.49 -21.72
CA ILE A 40 2.36 9.53 -22.65
C ILE A 40 3.64 10.24 -22.18
N PRO A 41 3.82 10.58 -20.88
CA PRO A 41 5.05 11.23 -20.42
C PRO A 41 6.33 10.45 -20.77
N LEU A 42 6.27 9.11 -20.75
CA LEU A 42 7.41 8.28 -21.13
C LEU A 42 7.81 8.55 -22.59
N TYR A 43 6.86 8.58 -23.52
CA TYR A 43 7.13 8.85 -24.94
C TYR A 43 7.61 10.29 -25.16
N THR A 44 7.00 11.27 -24.50
CA THR A 44 7.42 12.67 -24.59
C THR A 44 8.87 12.85 -24.12
N ALA A 45 9.27 12.14 -23.06
CA ALA A 45 10.66 12.14 -22.56
C ALA A 45 11.66 11.53 -23.57
N ARG A 46 11.22 10.61 -24.44
CA ARG A 46 12.02 10.05 -25.54
C ARG A 46 11.95 10.87 -26.83
N GLY A 47 11.40 12.08 -26.79
CA GLY A 47 11.44 13.01 -27.92
C GLY A 47 10.30 12.85 -28.93
N TYR A 48 9.21 12.19 -28.54
CA TYR A 48 8.00 12.13 -29.37
C TYR A 48 7.09 13.35 -29.11
N ASP A 49 6.45 13.84 -30.16
CA ASP A 49 5.32 14.76 -30.10
C ASP A 49 4.04 13.95 -30.28
N VAL A 50 3.27 13.78 -29.20
CA VAL A 50 2.14 12.83 -29.15
C VAL A 50 0.84 13.54 -29.47
N GLU A 51 0.17 13.10 -30.54
CA GLU A 51 -1.19 13.47 -30.90
C GLU A 51 -2.15 12.31 -30.65
N VAL A 52 -3.29 12.59 -30.01
CA VAL A 52 -4.30 11.58 -29.69
C VAL A 52 -5.65 11.97 -30.28
N GLU A 53 -6.20 11.11 -31.13
CA GLU A 53 -7.61 11.15 -31.53
C GLU A 53 -8.43 10.37 -30.50
N CYS A 54 -9.35 11.03 -29.80
CA CYS A 54 -10.17 10.41 -28.75
C CYS A 54 -11.57 11.01 -28.68
N THR A 55 -12.46 10.39 -27.90
CA THR A 55 -13.76 10.99 -27.58
C THR A 55 -13.59 12.31 -26.82
N ALA A 56 -14.27 13.37 -27.25
CA ALA A 56 -14.11 14.73 -26.70
C ALA A 56 -14.18 14.82 -25.16
N ASP A 57 -15.08 14.06 -24.53
CA ASP A 57 -15.22 14.02 -23.06
C ASP A 57 -13.93 13.57 -22.35
N LYS A 58 -13.07 12.76 -22.99
CA LYS A 58 -11.82 12.24 -22.42
C LYS A 58 -10.58 13.05 -22.80
N ALA A 59 -10.74 14.11 -23.60
CA ALA A 59 -9.63 14.94 -24.08
C ALA A 59 -8.76 15.45 -22.92
N ILE A 60 -9.41 15.86 -21.82
CA ILE A 60 -8.77 16.39 -20.62
C ILE A 60 -7.67 15.48 -20.05
N LEU A 61 -7.82 14.14 -20.15
CA LEU A 61 -6.81 13.20 -19.65
C LEU A 61 -5.52 13.27 -20.46
N PHE A 62 -5.66 13.34 -21.79
CA PHE A 62 -4.52 13.37 -22.71
C PHE A 62 -3.83 14.73 -22.71
N GLU A 63 -4.61 15.81 -22.62
CA GLU A 63 -4.07 17.16 -22.47
C GLU A 63 -3.28 17.31 -21.16
N ALA A 64 -3.79 16.75 -20.05
CA ALA A 64 -3.08 16.72 -18.77
C ALA A 64 -1.79 15.88 -18.81
N ALA A 65 -1.74 14.88 -19.69
CA ALA A 65 -0.53 14.11 -19.94
C ALA A 65 0.46 14.78 -20.91
N GLY A 66 0.12 15.96 -21.44
CA GLY A 66 0.95 16.73 -22.37
C GLY A 66 0.82 16.33 -23.84
N ALA A 67 -0.18 15.53 -24.21
CA ALA A 67 -0.49 15.26 -25.61
C ALA A 67 -1.41 16.32 -26.21
N LYS A 68 -1.32 16.47 -27.53
CA LYS A 68 -2.24 17.28 -28.31
C LYS A 68 -3.44 16.43 -28.73
N VAL A 69 -4.64 16.84 -28.34
CA VAL A 69 -5.87 16.18 -28.80
C VAL A 69 -6.23 16.67 -30.20
N ILE A 70 -6.62 15.74 -31.07
CA ILE A 70 -7.06 16.01 -32.44
C ILE A 70 -8.45 15.43 -32.69
N ASP A 71 -9.25 16.09 -33.51
CA ASP A 71 -10.63 15.64 -33.78
C ASP A 71 -10.68 14.38 -34.64
N LYS A 72 -9.82 14.33 -35.68
CA LYS A 72 -9.68 13.24 -36.65
C LYS A 72 -8.29 13.26 -37.28
N GLY A 73 -7.85 12.11 -37.76
CA GLY A 73 -6.68 12.00 -38.64
C GLY A 73 -5.53 11.21 -38.03
N ALA A 74 -5.78 10.46 -36.96
CA ALA A 74 -4.82 9.47 -36.50
C ALA A 74 -4.64 8.37 -37.54
N LEU A 75 -3.38 8.01 -37.80
CA LEU A 75 -3.02 7.05 -38.85
C LEU A 75 -3.17 5.59 -38.38
N VAL A 76 -3.13 5.38 -37.06
CA VAL A 76 -3.11 4.06 -36.44
C VAL A 76 -4.02 4.04 -35.21
N GLU A 77 -4.72 2.93 -35.01
CA GLU A 77 -5.49 2.66 -33.80
C GLU A 77 -4.67 1.76 -32.87
N HIS A 78 -4.65 2.10 -31.58
CA HIS A 78 -4.00 1.26 -30.59
C HIS A 78 -5.01 0.32 -29.91
N ALA A 79 -4.85 -0.99 -30.08
CA ALA A 79 -5.83 -1.98 -29.61
C ALA A 79 -5.95 -2.11 -28.08
N TRP A 80 -4.93 -1.70 -27.32
CA TRP A 80 -4.87 -1.76 -25.85
C TRP A 80 -5.20 -3.15 -25.27
N GLY A 81 -4.32 -4.10 -25.59
CA GLY A 81 -4.54 -5.54 -25.37
C GLY A 81 -4.10 -6.05 -24.00
N TYR A 82 -4.35 -7.35 -23.79
CA TYR A 82 -3.87 -8.11 -22.64
C TYR A 82 -2.62 -8.93 -23.00
N PRO A 83 -1.72 -9.18 -22.03
CA PRO A 83 -0.65 -10.14 -22.26
C PRO A 83 -1.23 -11.53 -22.56
N SER A 84 -0.55 -12.28 -23.42
CA SER A 84 -0.97 -13.62 -23.84
C SER A 84 -0.83 -14.67 -22.73
N GLN A 85 -0.03 -14.41 -21.70
CA GLN A 85 0.15 -15.30 -20.55
C GLN A 85 -0.01 -14.53 -19.23
N PRO A 86 -0.83 -15.03 -18.29
CA PRO A 86 -0.86 -14.51 -16.93
C PRO A 86 0.44 -14.91 -16.24
N THR A 87 1.21 -13.93 -15.80
CA THR A 87 2.45 -14.13 -15.06
C THR A 87 2.35 -13.31 -13.79
N HIS A 88 2.09 -13.99 -12.67
CA HIS A 88 1.85 -13.35 -11.38
C HIS A 88 2.79 -13.84 -10.27
N GLY A 89 3.78 -14.67 -10.60
CA GLY A 89 4.75 -15.21 -9.65
C GLY A 89 5.97 -14.30 -9.48
N GLY A 90 6.56 -14.33 -8.28
CA GLY A 90 7.86 -13.73 -7.96
C GLY A 90 7.84 -12.23 -7.66
N HIS A 91 8.88 -11.81 -6.94
CA HIS A 91 9.25 -10.40 -6.71
C HIS A 91 9.95 -9.81 -7.96
N GLY A 92 9.95 -8.48 -8.10
CA GLY A 92 10.78 -7.76 -9.09
C GLY A 92 10.32 -7.74 -10.55
N HIS A 93 9.33 -8.55 -10.96
CA HIS A 93 8.81 -8.55 -12.34
C HIS A 93 7.34 -8.12 -12.42
N PHE A 94 7.04 -6.96 -11.85
CA PHE A 94 5.69 -6.44 -11.69
C PHE A 94 4.97 -6.07 -13.00
N TRP A 95 5.71 -5.81 -14.08
CA TRP A 95 5.13 -5.58 -15.41
C TRP A 95 4.60 -6.85 -16.07
N GLN A 96 5.09 -8.03 -15.67
CA GLN A 96 4.64 -9.31 -16.20
C GLN A 96 3.21 -9.57 -15.75
N GLY A 97 2.35 -10.01 -16.68
CA GLY A 97 0.92 -10.19 -16.42
C GLY A 97 0.13 -8.87 -16.28
N SER A 98 0.80 -7.72 -16.25
CA SER A 98 0.14 -6.41 -16.23
C SER A 98 -0.34 -6.04 -17.63
N LYS A 99 -1.63 -5.66 -17.76
CA LYS A 99 -2.17 -5.05 -18.99
C LYS A 99 -1.38 -3.78 -19.32
N LEU A 100 -1.00 -3.02 -18.31
CA LEU A 100 -0.33 -1.74 -18.47
C LEU A 100 1.11 -1.96 -18.95
N GLY A 101 1.84 -2.87 -18.30
CA GLY A 101 3.18 -3.27 -18.72
C GLY A 101 3.20 -3.91 -20.11
N HIS A 102 2.15 -4.65 -20.49
CA HIS A 102 2.02 -5.23 -21.82
C HIS A 102 1.99 -4.16 -22.92
N ASN A 103 1.31 -3.04 -22.71
CA ASN A 103 1.11 -2.01 -23.72
C ASN A 103 2.26 -0.98 -23.82
N ILE A 104 3.30 -1.06 -22.98
CA ILE A 104 4.54 -0.30 -23.17
C ILE A 104 5.26 -0.81 -24.41
N SER A 105 5.69 0.10 -25.30
CA SER A 105 6.40 -0.22 -26.55
C SER A 105 5.65 -1.23 -27.45
N GLN A 106 4.33 -1.33 -27.29
CA GLN A 106 3.50 -2.26 -28.06
C GLN A 106 3.01 -1.58 -29.33
N SER A 107 3.17 -2.25 -30.47
CA SER A 107 2.68 -1.76 -31.77
C SER A 107 1.20 -1.36 -31.69
N PRO A 108 0.80 -0.19 -32.22
CA PRO A 108 1.57 0.68 -33.13
C PRO A 108 2.50 1.70 -32.45
N LEU A 109 2.66 1.69 -31.12
CA LEU A 109 3.60 2.60 -30.46
C LEU A 109 5.05 2.22 -30.79
N PRO A 110 5.95 3.21 -30.93
CA PRO A 110 7.36 2.95 -31.16
C PRO A 110 7.99 2.27 -29.95
N ASN A 111 9.04 1.48 -30.19
CA ASN A 111 9.80 0.90 -29.10
C ASN A 111 10.70 1.96 -28.46
N ILE A 112 10.43 2.31 -27.20
CA ILE A 112 11.15 3.34 -26.44
C ILE A 112 12.10 2.77 -25.38
N GLY A 113 12.34 1.45 -25.41
CA GLY A 113 13.24 0.76 -24.48
C GLY A 113 12.67 -0.54 -23.93
N PRO A 114 13.48 -1.30 -23.16
CA PRO A 114 13.04 -2.54 -22.51
C PRO A 114 12.06 -2.25 -21.36
N LYS A 115 11.02 -3.08 -21.24
CA LYS A 115 9.95 -2.92 -20.24
C LYS A 115 10.45 -2.94 -18.80
N THR A 116 11.52 -3.67 -18.52
CA THR A 116 12.14 -3.75 -17.19
C THR A 116 12.66 -2.41 -16.72
N GLU A 117 13.18 -1.57 -17.62
CA GLU A 117 13.68 -0.23 -17.29
C GLU A 117 12.55 0.81 -17.26
N LEU A 118 11.55 0.64 -18.14
CA LEU A 118 10.45 1.60 -18.27
C LEU A 118 9.36 1.43 -17.20
N TRP A 119 9.26 0.26 -16.58
CA TRP A 119 8.17 -0.03 -15.66
C TRP A 119 8.18 0.85 -14.41
N ASP A 120 9.35 1.02 -13.79
CA ASP A 120 9.47 1.83 -12.58
C ASP A 120 9.19 3.30 -12.89
N GLU A 121 9.74 3.82 -13.99
CA GLU A 121 9.42 5.18 -14.48
C GLU A 121 7.92 5.36 -14.77
N TYR A 122 7.25 4.35 -15.31
CA TYR A 122 5.81 4.38 -15.54
C TYR A 122 5.01 4.40 -14.24
N CYS A 123 5.42 3.60 -13.25
CA CYS A 123 4.83 3.60 -11.91
C CYS A 123 5.04 4.95 -11.22
N ASP A 124 6.22 5.55 -11.37
CA ASP A 124 6.65 6.80 -10.74
C ASP A 124 6.10 8.04 -11.42
N THR A 125 5.65 7.94 -12.67
CA THR A 125 4.96 9.04 -13.35
C THR A 125 3.79 9.52 -12.48
N ARG A 126 3.68 10.84 -12.30
CA ARG A 126 2.59 11.51 -11.59
C ARG A 126 1.99 12.55 -12.53
N LEU A 127 0.66 12.54 -12.64
CA LEU A 127 -0.09 13.50 -13.43
C LEU A 127 -1.11 14.18 -12.51
N ASP A 128 -1.15 15.51 -12.51
CA ASP A 128 -2.10 16.30 -11.73
C ASP A 128 -3.14 16.89 -12.67
N ILE A 129 -4.40 16.47 -12.52
CA ILE A 129 -5.49 16.96 -13.37
C ILE A 129 -5.93 18.38 -13.02
N ARG A 130 -5.66 18.86 -11.80
CA ARG A 130 -6.24 20.10 -11.26
C ARG A 130 -6.00 21.33 -12.16
N PRO A 131 -4.80 21.54 -12.73
CA PRO A 131 -4.55 22.67 -13.63
C PRO A 131 -5.33 22.61 -14.95
N HIS A 132 -5.84 21.44 -15.32
CA HIS A 132 -6.54 21.18 -16.57
C HIS A 132 -8.07 21.16 -16.40
N LEU A 133 -8.58 21.18 -15.16
CA LEU A 133 -10.01 21.24 -14.90
C LEU A 133 -10.57 22.60 -15.32
N LEU A 134 -11.68 22.58 -16.07
CA LEU A 134 -12.36 23.81 -16.44
C LEU A 134 -13.02 24.43 -15.20
N PRO A 135 -12.97 25.77 -15.02
CA PRO A 135 -13.60 26.43 -13.87
C PRO A 135 -15.08 26.09 -13.71
N ARG A 136 -15.80 25.89 -14.82
CA ARG A 136 -17.22 25.49 -14.80
C ARG A 136 -17.42 24.09 -14.21
N ASP A 137 -16.50 23.16 -14.45
CA ASP A 137 -16.61 21.78 -14.00
C ASP A 137 -16.33 21.71 -12.49
N VAL A 138 -15.29 22.42 -12.04
CA VAL A 138 -14.96 22.62 -10.61
C VAL A 138 -16.15 23.22 -9.87
N GLU A 139 -16.72 24.28 -10.42
CA GLU A 139 -17.87 24.97 -9.83
C GLU A 139 -19.13 24.10 -9.80
N THR A 140 -19.35 23.28 -10.84
CA THR A 140 -20.48 22.34 -10.90
C THR A 140 -20.36 21.28 -9.82
N ALA A 141 -19.18 20.67 -9.69
CA ALA A 141 -18.89 19.72 -8.61
C ALA A 141 -19.06 20.38 -7.24
N ARG A 142 -18.49 21.58 -7.04
CA ARG A 142 -18.54 22.31 -5.77
C ARG A 142 -19.97 22.60 -5.33
N ARG A 143 -20.81 23.15 -6.22
CA ARG A 143 -22.24 23.44 -5.90
C ARG A 143 -23.01 22.22 -5.46
N TYR A 144 -22.65 21.05 -5.99
CA TYR A 144 -23.30 19.79 -5.64
C TYR A 144 -22.79 19.22 -4.32
N LEU A 145 -21.49 19.36 -4.04
CA LEU A 145 -20.84 18.79 -2.86
C LEU A 145 -20.98 19.67 -1.60
N ASP A 146 -20.85 21.00 -1.72
CA ASP A 146 -20.85 21.95 -0.59
C ASP A 146 -22.05 21.80 0.37
N PRO A 147 -23.29 21.53 -0.08
CA PRO A 147 -24.43 21.38 0.83
C PRO A 147 -24.47 20.03 1.57
N LEU A 148 -23.60 19.08 1.22
CA LEU A 148 -23.62 17.72 1.76
C LEU A 148 -22.81 17.63 3.05
N GLN A 149 -23.16 16.66 3.89
CA GLN A 149 -22.42 16.43 5.13
C GLN A 149 -21.13 15.66 4.85
N SER A 150 -19.99 16.25 5.20
CA SER A 150 -18.68 15.59 5.14
C SER A 150 -18.49 14.53 6.24
N PRO A 151 -17.62 13.53 6.04
CA PRO A 151 -16.86 13.29 4.80
C PRO A 151 -17.75 12.80 3.65
N ILE A 152 -17.35 13.09 2.42
CA ILE A 152 -18.06 12.72 1.19
C ILE A 152 -17.35 11.52 0.55
N VAL A 153 -18.10 10.42 0.41
CA VAL A 153 -17.63 9.19 -0.22
C VAL A 153 -18.26 9.03 -1.60
N LEU A 154 -17.43 9.03 -2.64
CA LEU A 154 -17.83 8.68 -4.00
C LEU A 154 -17.85 7.16 -4.14
N MET A 155 -18.96 6.56 -4.56
CA MET A 155 -19.19 5.12 -4.50
C MET A 155 -19.57 4.55 -5.87
N HIS A 156 -18.68 3.77 -6.48
CA HIS A 156 -18.86 3.19 -7.81
C HIS A 156 -18.81 1.66 -7.77
N THR A 157 -19.98 1.01 -7.67
CA THR A 157 -20.09 -0.44 -7.41
C THR A 157 -20.41 -1.29 -8.65
N LYS A 158 -20.68 -0.67 -9.80
CA LYS A 158 -21.04 -1.34 -11.05
C LYS A 158 -20.09 -0.98 -12.20
N GLY A 159 -19.52 -1.97 -12.87
CA GLY A 159 -18.74 -1.74 -14.09
C GLY A 159 -19.63 -1.69 -15.33
N ASN A 160 -19.35 -0.85 -16.33
CA ASN A 160 -20.13 -0.85 -17.58
C ASN A 160 -19.97 -2.15 -18.39
N THR A 161 -18.74 -2.64 -18.49
CA THR A 161 -18.38 -3.83 -19.26
C THR A 161 -18.11 -5.00 -18.33
N GLY A 162 -18.64 -6.18 -18.66
CA GLY A 162 -18.41 -7.39 -17.85
C GLY A 162 -19.04 -7.32 -16.45
N GLN A 163 -20.23 -6.70 -16.34
CA GLN A 163 -20.95 -6.47 -15.08
C GLN A 163 -20.95 -7.68 -14.14
N THR A 164 -21.25 -8.87 -14.64
CA THR A 164 -21.31 -10.09 -13.83
C THR A 164 -19.99 -10.46 -13.14
N ARG A 165 -18.86 -9.98 -13.69
CA ARG A 165 -17.52 -10.26 -13.16
C ARG A 165 -16.93 -9.09 -12.38
N LYS A 166 -17.30 -7.85 -12.71
CA LYS A 166 -16.69 -6.65 -12.14
C LYS A 166 -17.51 -5.97 -11.05
N SER A 167 -18.81 -6.21 -11.04
CA SER A 167 -19.74 -5.47 -10.19
C SER A 167 -19.93 -6.17 -8.85
N LEU A 168 -20.16 -5.39 -7.79
CA LEU A 168 -20.71 -5.95 -6.56
C LEU A 168 -22.13 -6.48 -6.80
N PRO A 169 -22.49 -7.65 -6.25
CA PRO A 169 -23.89 -8.08 -6.20
C PRO A 169 -24.76 -7.04 -5.46
N ASP A 170 -26.00 -6.86 -5.89
CA ASP A 170 -26.87 -5.77 -5.37
C ASP A 170 -27.14 -5.89 -3.88
N ASP A 171 -27.34 -7.11 -3.40
CA ASP A 171 -27.56 -7.38 -1.98
C ASP A 171 -26.32 -7.02 -1.15
N VAL A 172 -25.11 -7.33 -1.63
CA VAL A 172 -23.85 -6.93 -0.98
C VAL A 172 -23.70 -5.42 -0.99
N ALA A 173 -23.93 -4.77 -2.14
CA ALA A 173 -23.81 -3.32 -2.27
C ALA A 173 -24.78 -2.58 -1.33
N LEU A 174 -26.05 -3.02 -1.27
CA LEU A 174 -27.04 -2.39 -0.41
C LEU A 174 -26.70 -2.53 1.09
N GLN A 175 -26.22 -3.71 1.52
CA GLN A 175 -25.77 -3.87 2.89
C GLN A 175 -24.52 -3.06 3.16
N PHE A 176 -23.58 -3.01 2.21
CA PHE A 176 -22.37 -2.19 2.35
C PHE A 176 -22.70 -0.71 2.54
N TYR A 177 -23.68 -0.18 1.81
CA TYR A 177 -24.12 1.21 2.00
C TYR A 177 -24.63 1.46 3.42
N LYS A 178 -25.43 0.55 3.96
CA LYS A 178 -25.96 0.64 5.35
C LYS A 178 -24.83 0.56 6.37
N SER A 179 -24.00 -0.49 6.28
CA SER A 179 -22.85 -0.70 7.17
C SER A 179 -21.90 0.49 7.16
N LEU A 180 -21.71 1.13 6.00
CA LEU A 180 -20.85 2.29 5.85
C LEU A 180 -21.48 3.54 6.49
N ILE A 181 -22.74 3.89 6.21
CA ILE A 181 -23.37 5.07 6.84
C ILE A 181 -23.53 4.93 8.36
N ASP A 182 -23.53 3.72 8.91
CA ASP A 182 -23.55 3.48 10.36
C ASP A 182 -22.21 3.77 11.06
N ARG A 183 -21.11 3.91 10.30
CA ARG A 183 -19.72 4.05 10.83
C ARG A 183 -19.15 5.47 10.81
N PHE A 184 -19.76 6.37 10.06
CA PHE A 184 -19.37 7.78 9.98
C PHE A 184 -20.61 8.61 9.71
N ASP A 185 -20.60 9.92 9.99
CA ASP A 185 -21.78 10.79 9.88
C ASP A 185 -21.92 11.48 8.51
N GLY A 186 -21.07 11.18 7.53
CA GLY A 186 -21.02 11.89 6.25
C GLY A 186 -22.00 11.38 5.19
N THR A 187 -21.69 11.66 3.92
CA THR A 187 -22.57 11.41 2.76
C THR A 187 -21.93 10.42 1.79
N ILE A 188 -22.73 9.49 1.28
CA ILE A 188 -22.36 8.62 0.15
C ILE A 188 -23.00 9.16 -1.12
N ILE A 189 -22.22 9.30 -2.19
CA ILE A 189 -22.71 9.61 -3.54
C ILE A 189 -22.55 8.37 -4.40
N LEU A 190 -23.67 7.74 -4.75
CA LEU A 190 -23.72 6.59 -5.63
C LEU A 190 -23.49 7.04 -7.08
N MET A 191 -22.33 6.68 -7.60
CA MET A 191 -21.90 6.99 -8.95
C MET A 191 -22.51 6.00 -9.93
N ASP A 192 -23.60 6.41 -10.56
CA ASP A 192 -24.34 5.56 -11.48
C ASP A 192 -25.03 6.41 -12.55
N TRP A 193 -24.59 6.25 -13.79
CA TRP A 193 -25.04 7.09 -14.92
C TRP A 193 -26.29 6.54 -15.61
N ASP A 194 -26.69 5.31 -15.30
CA ASP A 194 -27.74 4.55 -15.99
C ASP A 194 -28.67 3.79 -15.02
N ASN A 195 -28.67 4.20 -13.74
CA ASN A 195 -29.62 3.74 -12.71
C ASN A 195 -29.65 2.21 -12.50
N ARG A 196 -28.48 1.57 -12.47
CA ARG A 196 -28.25 0.15 -12.17
C ARG A 196 -27.89 -0.15 -10.71
N VAL A 197 -27.42 0.83 -9.93
CA VAL A 197 -27.05 0.58 -8.52
C VAL A 197 -28.31 0.48 -7.66
N PRO A 198 -28.35 -0.41 -6.66
CA PRO A 198 -29.48 -0.46 -5.74
C PRO A 198 -29.57 0.87 -4.97
N ARG A 199 -30.79 1.42 -4.86
CA ARG A 199 -31.03 2.66 -4.11
C ARG A 199 -31.25 2.37 -2.63
N LEU A 200 -30.72 3.22 -1.77
CA LEU A 200 -30.97 3.21 -0.33
C LEU A 200 -31.71 4.49 0.06
N ALA A 201 -32.93 4.36 0.58
CA ALA A 201 -33.74 5.50 1.01
C ALA A 201 -33.16 6.14 2.29
N SER A 202 -32.23 7.08 2.13
CA SER A 202 -31.61 7.83 3.21
C SER A 202 -31.20 9.20 2.73
N HIS A 203 -31.41 10.24 3.55
CA HIS A 203 -30.89 11.58 3.26
C HIS A 203 -29.35 11.63 3.26
N ARG A 204 -28.65 10.58 3.70
CA ARG A 204 -27.18 10.53 3.65
C ARG A 204 -26.66 9.78 2.42
N VAL A 205 -27.55 9.31 1.56
CA VAL A 205 -27.23 8.69 0.28
C VAL A 205 -27.77 9.58 -0.84
N ARG A 206 -26.87 10.01 -1.72
CA ARG A 206 -27.17 10.80 -2.91
C ARG A 206 -26.87 9.98 -4.15
N HIS A 207 -27.46 10.37 -5.25
CA HIS A 207 -27.25 9.71 -6.53
C HIS A 207 -26.69 10.71 -7.53
N LEU A 208 -25.80 10.23 -8.40
CA LEU A 208 -25.16 11.11 -9.39
C LEU A 208 -26.17 11.74 -10.36
N ASP A 209 -27.34 11.13 -10.57
CA ASP A 209 -28.41 11.73 -11.38
C ASP A 209 -28.98 13.02 -10.77
N ASP A 210 -28.86 13.22 -9.45
CA ASP A 210 -29.22 14.49 -8.78
C ASP A 210 -28.36 15.67 -9.28
N LEU A 211 -27.15 15.40 -9.80
CA LEU A 211 -26.25 16.40 -10.38
C LEU A 211 -26.66 16.78 -11.82
N GLY A 212 -27.33 15.89 -12.54
CA GLY A 212 -27.57 15.99 -13.97
C GLY A 212 -26.41 15.43 -14.80
N GLU A 213 -25.98 16.17 -15.84
CA GLU A 213 -24.90 15.72 -16.72
C GLU A 213 -23.56 15.73 -16.00
N CYS A 214 -22.93 14.56 -15.89
CA CYS A 214 -21.60 14.40 -15.30
C CYS A 214 -20.63 13.82 -16.34
N GLY A 215 -20.01 14.72 -17.09
CA GLY A 215 -18.88 14.39 -17.97
C GLY A 215 -17.59 14.12 -17.16
N THR A 216 -16.55 13.66 -17.85
CA THR A 216 -15.27 13.28 -17.22
C THR A 216 -14.63 14.45 -16.46
N GLY A 217 -14.71 15.68 -16.96
CA GLY A 217 -14.20 16.88 -16.28
C GLY A 217 -14.88 17.14 -14.92
N VAL A 218 -16.22 17.04 -14.87
CA VAL A 218 -16.99 17.18 -13.62
C VAL A 218 -16.68 16.04 -12.66
N LEU A 219 -16.59 14.80 -13.16
CA LEU A 219 -16.22 13.65 -12.36
C LEU A 219 -14.85 13.82 -11.68
N LEU A 220 -13.84 14.24 -12.44
CA LEU A 220 -12.49 14.50 -11.93
C LEU A 220 -12.50 15.65 -10.92
N ALA A 221 -13.28 16.71 -11.18
CA ALA A 221 -13.47 17.80 -10.24
C ALA A 221 -14.11 17.34 -8.92
N MET A 222 -15.12 16.45 -8.95
CA MET A 222 -15.69 15.85 -7.75
C MET A 222 -14.64 15.04 -6.99
N MET A 223 -13.83 14.24 -7.68
CA MET A 223 -12.74 13.48 -7.05
C MET A 223 -11.73 14.39 -6.35
N THR A 224 -11.45 15.60 -6.87
CA THR A 224 -10.52 16.53 -6.20
C THR A 224 -11.09 17.19 -4.94
N GLN A 225 -12.40 17.08 -4.71
CA GLN A 225 -13.13 17.75 -3.62
C GLN A 225 -13.76 16.77 -2.61
N ALA A 226 -13.83 15.48 -2.93
CA ALA A 226 -14.34 14.45 -2.04
C ALA A 226 -13.24 13.82 -1.15
N ASP A 227 -13.67 13.14 -0.08
CA ASP A 227 -12.77 12.60 0.94
C ASP A 227 -12.32 11.16 0.66
N LEU A 228 -13.12 10.39 -0.10
CA LEU A 228 -12.83 9.00 -0.43
C LEU A 228 -13.54 8.59 -1.73
N LEU A 229 -12.86 7.82 -2.57
CA LEU A 229 -13.47 7.05 -3.64
C LEU A 229 -13.46 5.56 -3.29
N VAL A 230 -14.59 4.89 -3.45
CA VAL A 230 -14.69 3.42 -3.41
C VAL A 230 -15.15 2.96 -4.79
N GLY A 231 -14.38 2.10 -5.44
CA GLY A 231 -14.63 1.72 -6.83
C GLY A 231 -14.28 0.28 -7.15
N VAL A 232 -15.01 -0.31 -8.10
CA VAL A 232 -14.63 -1.58 -8.77
C VAL A 232 -13.72 -1.34 -9.97
N ASP A 233 -13.17 -2.40 -10.58
CA ASP A 233 -12.29 -2.40 -11.77
C ASP A 233 -12.94 -1.71 -13.01
N SER A 234 -12.92 -0.38 -13.02
CA SER A 234 -13.74 0.45 -13.89
C SER A 234 -13.20 1.88 -13.98
N GLY A 235 -13.70 2.64 -14.96
CA GLY A 235 -13.22 3.98 -15.30
C GLY A 235 -12.92 4.89 -14.11
N PRO A 236 -13.88 5.13 -13.20
CA PRO A 236 -13.66 5.97 -12.03
C PRO A 236 -12.49 5.55 -11.13
N LEU A 237 -12.35 4.25 -10.85
CA LEU A 237 -11.26 3.74 -10.02
C LEU A 237 -9.91 4.08 -10.65
N HIS A 238 -9.77 3.87 -11.96
CA HIS A 238 -8.51 4.15 -12.66
C HIS A 238 -8.25 5.65 -12.84
N ALA A 239 -9.29 6.44 -13.10
CA ALA A 239 -9.20 7.91 -13.22
C ALA A 239 -8.81 8.61 -11.91
N SER A 240 -9.04 7.97 -10.76
CA SER A 240 -8.59 8.49 -9.46
C SER A 240 -7.07 8.72 -9.38
N ARG A 241 -6.28 8.08 -10.24
CA ARG A 241 -4.82 8.25 -10.31
C ARG A 241 -4.40 9.69 -10.64
N PHE A 242 -5.25 10.46 -11.30
CA PHE A 242 -4.97 11.85 -11.67
C PHE A 242 -5.35 12.85 -10.57
N THR A 243 -5.82 12.36 -9.42
CA THR A 243 -6.17 13.17 -8.27
C THR A 243 -5.50 12.62 -7.02
N ASN A 244 -5.56 13.40 -5.93
CA ASN A 244 -5.03 12.99 -4.63
C ASN A 244 -6.09 12.30 -3.75
N ILE A 245 -7.25 11.92 -4.30
CA ILE A 245 -8.34 11.32 -3.51
C ILE A 245 -7.89 9.97 -2.92
N PRO A 246 -8.00 9.75 -1.60
CA PRO A 246 -7.88 8.42 -1.04
C PRO A 246 -8.82 7.45 -1.74
N THR A 247 -8.41 6.21 -2.01
CA THR A 247 -9.19 5.29 -2.84
C THR A 247 -9.18 3.87 -2.32
N VAL A 248 -10.35 3.22 -2.31
CA VAL A 248 -10.51 1.79 -2.07
C VAL A 248 -10.94 1.12 -3.37
N GLY A 249 -10.08 0.27 -3.92
CA GLY A 249 -10.40 -0.59 -5.05
C GLY A 249 -10.97 -1.93 -4.58
N LEU A 250 -12.14 -2.32 -5.07
CA LEU A 250 -12.78 -3.60 -4.75
C LEU A 250 -12.62 -4.57 -5.95
N TRP A 251 -11.92 -5.67 -5.71
CA TRP A 251 -11.50 -6.60 -6.77
C TRP A 251 -12.25 -7.92 -6.68
N MET A 252 -13.19 -8.10 -7.60
CA MET A 252 -13.99 -9.32 -7.72
C MET A 252 -13.14 -10.50 -8.24
N SER A 253 -13.69 -11.72 -8.14
CA SER A 253 -13.04 -12.94 -8.64
C SER A 253 -12.64 -12.81 -10.12
N GLY A 254 -11.41 -13.24 -10.43
CA GLY A 254 -10.83 -13.14 -11.78
C GLY A 254 -10.25 -11.77 -12.15
N HIS A 255 -10.36 -10.77 -11.26
CA HIS A 255 -9.72 -9.47 -11.39
C HIS A 255 -8.65 -9.31 -10.32
N TYR A 256 -7.50 -8.73 -10.70
CA TYR A 256 -6.37 -8.57 -9.78
C TYR A 256 -5.67 -7.22 -9.98
N PRO A 257 -5.39 -6.45 -8.90
CA PRO A 257 -4.87 -5.09 -9.02
C PRO A 257 -3.63 -5.00 -9.92
N ALA A 258 -2.66 -5.89 -9.74
CA ALA A 258 -1.42 -5.87 -10.52
C ALA A 258 -1.61 -6.07 -12.04
N THR A 259 -2.75 -6.66 -12.43
CA THR A 259 -3.11 -6.83 -13.84
C THR A 259 -3.67 -5.54 -14.43
N TYR A 260 -4.47 -4.78 -13.67
CA TYR A 260 -5.33 -3.72 -14.18
C TYR A 260 -5.01 -2.33 -13.64
N THR A 261 -4.07 -2.19 -12.70
CA THR A 261 -3.64 -0.89 -12.15
C THR A 261 -2.14 -0.81 -11.96
N LEU A 262 -1.65 0.43 -11.87
CA LEU A 262 -0.32 0.74 -11.33
C LEU A 262 -0.39 0.93 -9.81
N PRO A 263 0.70 0.65 -9.08
CA PRO A 263 0.91 1.06 -7.69
C PRO A 263 0.50 2.52 -7.43
N ARG A 264 -0.15 2.79 -6.29
CA ARG A 264 -0.55 4.14 -5.87
C ARG A 264 -0.62 4.21 -4.34
N GLU A 265 0.12 5.16 -3.76
CA GLU A 265 0.26 5.33 -2.30
C GLU A 265 -1.08 5.57 -1.59
N ALA A 266 -1.97 6.40 -2.17
CA ALA A 266 -3.28 6.72 -1.61
C ALA A 266 -4.38 5.70 -1.98
N GLN A 267 -4.03 4.54 -2.57
CA GLN A 267 -4.99 3.52 -2.97
C GLN A 267 -4.76 2.22 -2.21
N LEU A 268 -5.80 1.77 -1.50
CA LEU A 268 -5.88 0.44 -0.90
C LEU A 268 -6.67 -0.47 -1.84
N ASN A 269 -6.17 -1.68 -2.08
CA ASN A 269 -6.84 -2.63 -2.97
C ASN A 269 -7.33 -3.84 -2.18
N VAL A 270 -8.64 -3.96 -2.02
CA VAL A 270 -9.28 -5.06 -1.30
C VAL A 270 -9.53 -6.21 -2.28
N VAL A 271 -8.88 -7.35 -2.02
CA VAL A 271 -8.94 -8.56 -2.84
C VAL A 271 -9.54 -9.72 -2.05
N LEU A 272 -10.24 -10.62 -2.72
CA LEU A 272 -10.78 -11.84 -2.11
C LEU A 272 -9.66 -12.88 -1.98
N GLU A 273 -9.26 -13.21 -0.74
CA GLU A 273 -8.15 -14.11 -0.44
C GLU A 273 -8.31 -15.46 -1.17
N ALA A 274 -9.53 -16.03 -1.18
CA ALA A 274 -9.82 -17.34 -1.76
C ALA A 274 -9.45 -17.45 -3.26
N HIS A 275 -9.31 -16.33 -3.96
CA HIS A 275 -8.98 -16.29 -5.39
C HIS A 275 -7.56 -15.77 -5.68
N THR A 276 -6.90 -15.15 -4.69
CA THR A 276 -5.72 -14.31 -4.94
C THR A 276 -4.51 -14.64 -4.07
N LYS A 277 -4.69 -15.50 -3.06
CA LYS A 277 -3.66 -15.85 -2.06
C LYS A 277 -2.27 -16.16 -2.65
N GLN A 278 -2.24 -16.96 -3.72
CA GLN A 278 -0.99 -17.36 -4.39
C GLN A 278 -0.17 -16.19 -4.98
N TRP A 279 -0.81 -15.05 -5.24
CA TRP A 279 -0.19 -13.84 -5.80
C TRP A 279 0.04 -12.77 -4.73
N ASN A 280 -0.84 -12.69 -3.72
CA ASN A 280 -0.81 -11.63 -2.71
C ASN A 280 0.54 -11.52 -2.04
N ARG A 281 1.13 -12.64 -1.64
CA ARG A 281 2.49 -12.73 -1.09
C ARG A 281 3.56 -11.90 -1.83
N PHE A 282 3.50 -11.83 -3.16
CA PHE A 282 4.48 -11.12 -3.98
C PHE A 282 4.08 -9.68 -4.30
N LYS A 283 2.78 -9.37 -4.31
CA LYS A 283 2.24 -8.11 -4.82
C LYS A 283 1.63 -7.23 -3.72
N ARG A 284 1.60 -7.68 -2.46
CA ARG A 284 0.92 -6.96 -1.37
C ARG A 284 1.49 -5.56 -1.16
N ILE A 285 2.81 -5.43 -1.15
CA ILE A 285 3.48 -4.17 -0.78
C ILE A 285 3.25 -3.08 -1.84
N PRO A 286 3.55 -3.29 -3.15
CA PRO A 286 3.43 -2.20 -4.11
C PRO A 286 1.98 -1.79 -4.38
N TRP A 287 1.01 -2.67 -4.17
CA TRP A 287 -0.41 -2.38 -4.40
C TRP A 287 -1.23 -2.11 -3.14
N ASN A 288 -0.60 -2.06 -1.95
CA ASN A 288 -1.29 -1.93 -0.67
C ASN A 288 -2.51 -2.87 -0.58
N LEU A 289 -2.27 -4.17 -0.82
CA LEU A 289 -3.34 -5.15 -0.81
C LEU A 289 -3.90 -5.36 0.60
N TYR A 290 -5.23 -5.34 0.71
CA TYR A 290 -5.97 -5.82 1.86
C TYR A 290 -6.67 -7.12 1.48
N GLU A 291 -6.36 -8.20 2.21
CA GLU A 291 -6.88 -9.53 1.91
C GLU A 291 -8.18 -9.76 2.65
N HIS A 292 -9.29 -9.62 1.94
CA HIS A 292 -10.60 -9.94 2.47
C HIS A 292 -10.77 -11.46 2.57
N PRO A 293 -11.16 -12.00 3.74
CA PRO A 293 -11.33 -13.45 3.89
C PRO A 293 -12.50 -13.97 3.05
N GLY A 294 -12.38 -15.20 2.54
CA GLY A 294 -13.43 -15.85 1.77
C GLY A 294 -13.46 -15.50 0.28
N ASP A 295 -14.55 -15.90 -0.40
CA ASP A 295 -14.78 -15.78 -1.84
C ASP A 295 -15.84 -14.72 -2.20
N ARG A 296 -16.35 -14.01 -1.19
CA ARG A 296 -17.32 -12.94 -1.32
C ARG A 296 -17.03 -11.84 -0.32
N PHE A 297 -17.25 -10.59 -0.71
CA PHE A 297 -17.10 -9.46 0.18
C PHE A 297 -18.17 -9.48 1.28
N ASP A 298 -17.71 -9.34 2.53
CA ASP A 298 -18.51 -9.04 3.69
C ASP A 298 -18.67 -7.51 3.78
N PRO A 299 -19.90 -7.00 3.67
CA PRO A 299 -20.20 -5.57 3.79
C PRO A 299 -19.59 -4.89 5.02
N GLU A 300 -19.55 -5.57 6.16
CA GLU A 300 -19.06 -5.01 7.41
C GLU A 300 -17.53 -4.80 7.37
N ILE A 301 -16.79 -5.78 6.84
CA ILE A 301 -15.34 -5.69 6.72
C ILE A 301 -14.95 -4.58 5.73
N VAL A 302 -15.65 -4.49 4.60
CA VAL A 302 -15.39 -3.44 3.60
C VAL A 302 -15.73 -2.06 4.17
N ALA A 303 -16.80 -1.95 4.95
CA ALA A 303 -17.16 -0.70 5.64
C ALA A 303 -16.13 -0.29 6.70
N ASP A 304 -15.61 -1.23 7.49
CA ASP A 304 -14.51 -0.99 8.44
C ASP A 304 -13.26 -0.45 7.73
N VAL A 305 -12.91 -1.04 6.58
CA VAL A 305 -11.78 -0.59 5.75
C VAL A 305 -11.98 0.84 5.26
N CYS A 306 -13.18 1.18 4.77
CA CYS A 306 -13.50 2.52 4.31
C CYS A 306 -13.48 3.54 5.47
N GLN A 307 -13.99 3.16 6.65
CA GLN A 307 -13.92 4.00 7.85
C GLN A 307 -12.46 4.30 8.22
N LYS A 308 -11.57 3.31 8.15
CA LYS A 308 -10.13 3.53 8.40
C LYS A 308 -9.50 4.47 7.38
N MET A 309 -9.92 4.43 6.11
CA MET A 309 -9.49 5.40 5.09
C MET A 309 -9.98 6.84 5.37
N LEU A 310 -11.05 6.99 6.15
CA LEU A 310 -11.53 8.30 6.57
C LEU A 310 -10.88 8.78 7.89
N ALA A 311 -10.40 7.84 8.71
CA ALA A 311 -9.77 8.13 10.00
C ALA A 311 -8.30 8.58 9.86
N ALA A 312 -7.75 9.15 10.94
CA ALA A 312 -6.31 9.41 11.02
C ALA A 312 -5.53 8.08 10.94
N PRO A 313 -4.36 8.07 10.27
CA PRO A 313 -3.53 6.87 10.20
C PRO A 313 -2.99 6.49 11.59
N ARG A 314 -2.67 5.21 11.77
CA ARG A 314 -2.32 4.62 13.07
C ARG A 314 -0.81 4.56 13.31
N TYR A 315 -0.03 4.25 12.29
CA TYR A 315 1.40 4.00 12.32
C TYR A 315 2.17 4.91 11.34
N LEU A 316 1.61 5.21 10.17
CA LEU A 316 2.26 6.00 9.12
C LEU A 316 1.65 7.40 8.97
N ASP A 317 2.21 8.17 8.05
CA ASP A 317 1.69 9.50 7.72
C ASP A 317 0.48 9.45 6.78
N ARG A 318 -0.28 10.56 6.73
CA ARG A 318 -1.54 10.64 5.95
C ARG A 318 -1.34 10.36 4.45
N GLN A 319 -0.15 10.64 3.91
CA GLN A 319 0.18 10.36 2.51
C GLN A 319 0.27 8.85 2.21
N GLN A 320 0.56 8.05 3.24
CA GLN A 320 0.70 6.59 3.17
C GLN A 320 -0.50 5.87 3.80
N LEU A 321 -1.67 6.51 3.81
CA LEU A 321 -2.85 6.00 4.49
C LEU A 321 -3.27 4.58 4.05
N ALA A 322 -3.16 4.23 2.77
CA ALA A 322 -3.49 2.88 2.31
C ALA A 322 -2.53 1.83 2.91
N ALA A 323 -1.24 2.14 2.91
CA ALA A 323 -0.22 1.31 3.51
C ALA A 323 -0.41 1.15 5.03
N ASP A 324 -0.81 2.23 5.70
CA ASP A 324 -1.12 2.20 7.12
C ASP A 324 -2.20 1.16 7.44
N ILE A 325 -3.25 1.11 6.62
CA ILE A 325 -4.35 0.16 6.79
C ILE A 325 -3.92 -1.27 6.47
N GLN A 326 -3.01 -1.46 5.51
CA GLN A 326 -2.36 -2.75 5.27
C GLN A 326 -1.57 -3.22 6.49
N LEU A 327 -0.73 -2.36 7.08
CA LEU A 327 -0.02 -2.65 8.33
C LEU A 327 -1.00 -2.97 9.48
N GLN A 328 -2.14 -2.27 9.56
CA GLN A 328 -3.18 -2.59 10.52
C GLN A 328 -3.78 -3.99 10.31
N GLN A 329 -3.89 -4.47 9.07
CA GLN A 329 -4.29 -5.85 8.79
C GLN A 329 -3.21 -6.84 9.25
N PHE A 330 -1.95 -6.59 8.89
CA PHE A 330 -0.84 -7.46 9.30
C PHE A 330 -0.80 -7.60 10.82
N VAL A 331 -0.80 -6.48 11.54
CA VAL A 331 -0.81 -6.47 13.00
C VAL A 331 -2.09 -7.10 13.54
N GLY A 332 -3.27 -6.56 13.20
CA GLY A 332 -4.52 -6.90 13.87
C GLY A 332 -5.11 -8.26 13.51
N GLN A 333 -4.77 -8.81 12.34
CA GLN A 333 -5.34 -10.05 11.83
C GLN A 333 -4.29 -11.14 11.63
N PHE A 334 -3.17 -10.83 10.99
CA PHE A 334 -2.20 -11.87 10.62
C PHE A 334 -1.30 -12.26 11.80
N CYS A 335 -0.77 -11.28 12.52
CA CYS A 335 0.03 -11.48 13.73
C CYS A 335 -0.80 -11.84 14.97
N ARG A 336 -2.13 -12.01 14.82
CA ARG A 336 -2.99 -12.45 15.92
C ARG A 336 -2.74 -13.95 16.15
N GLY A 337 -2.09 -14.27 17.26
CA GLY A 337 -1.78 -15.65 17.63
C GLY A 337 -3.02 -16.53 17.60
N ARG A 338 -2.96 -17.63 16.84
CA ARG A 338 -4.06 -18.60 16.71
C ARG A 338 -4.05 -19.66 17.83
N GLY A 339 -3.00 -19.68 18.64
CA GLY A 339 -2.81 -20.54 19.80
C GLY A 339 -1.59 -20.11 20.58
N GLY A 340 -1.57 -20.44 21.87
CA GLY A 340 -0.38 -20.33 22.71
C GLY A 340 0.68 -21.38 22.39
N ASN A 341 1.82 -21.32 23.07
CA ASN A 341 2.87 -22.35 23.06
C ASN A 341 2.98 -23.01 24.44
N SER A 342 4.06 -23.78 24.66
CA SER A 342 4.32 -24.42 25.96
C SER A 342 4.54 -23.43 27.12
N LEU A 343 4.86 -22.16 26.84
CA LEU A 343 5.07 -21.13 27.85
C LEU A 343 3.80 -20.36 28.20
N SER A 344 2.92 -20.11 27.22
CA SER A 344 1.67 -19.40 27.44
C SER A 344 0.58 -19.99 26.57
N GLN A 345 -0.60 -20.23 27.15
CA GLN A 345 -1.79 -20.68 26.41
C GLN A 345 -2.39 -19.60 25.50
N TYR A 346 -1.93 -18.35 25.65
CA TYR A 346 -2.42 -17.20 24.91
C TYR A 346 -1.24 -16.39 24.35
N ALA A 347 -1.23 -16.21 23.02
CA ALA A 347 -0.24 -15.41 22.32
C ALA A 347 -0.91 -14.19 21.67
N ASP A 348 -0.60 -13.00 22.19
CA ASP A 348 -1.16 -11.72 21.76
C ASP A 348 -0.13 -10.81 21.10
N ARG A 349 0.79 -11.39 20.30
CA ARG A 349 1.84 -10.66 19.57
C ARG A 349 1.31 -9.47 18.76
N ASN A 350 0.07 -9.54 18.26
CA ASN A 350 -0.57 -8.40 17.61
C ASN A 350 -0.68 -7.15 18.50
N ARG A 351 -0.85 -7.31 19.81
CA ARG A 351 -0.98 -6.19 20.75
C ARG A 351 0.37 -5.55 21.05
N SER A 352 1.41 -6.35 21.25
CA SER A 352 2.77 -5.84 21.44
C SER A 352 3.28 -5.16 20.17
N PHE A 353 3.08 -5.74 18.98
CA PHE A 353 3.44 -5.07 17.72
C PHE A 353 2.69 -3.77 17.50
N ASP A 354 1.39 -3.71 17.82
CA ASP A 354 0.61 -2.47 17.80
C ASP A 354 1.23 -1.39 18.70
N VAL A 355 1.61 -1.74 19.94
CA VAL A 355 2.27 -0.82 20.87
C VAL A 355 3.62 -0.37 20.34
N VAL A 356 4.46 -1.30 19.87
CA VAL A 356 5.81 -1.00 19.36
C VAL A 356 5.75 -0.05 18.18
N LEU A 357 4.93 -0.32 17.16
CA LEU A 357 4.84 0.53 15.98
C LEU A 357 4.30 1.92 16.33
N LYS A 358 3.29 2.03 17.20
CA LYS A 358 2.76 3.34 17.63
C LYS A 358 3.79 4.15 18.40
N GLU A 359 4.49 3.52 19.35
CA GLU A 359 5.52 4.21 20.13
C GLU A 359 6.72 4.59 19.25
N THR A 360 7.08 3.75 18.29
CA THR A 360 8.13 4.05 17.31
C THR A 360 7.74 5.28 16.47
N SER A 361 6.51 5.30 15.94
CA SER A 361 6.01 6.42 15.14
C SER A 361 5.91 7.73 15.92
N ARG A 362 5.64 7.65 17.23
CA ARG A 362 5.57 8.81 18.12
C ARG A 362 6.95 9.41 18.41
N ARG A 363 8.00 8.58 18.45
CA ARG A 363 9.33 8.96 18.92
C ARG A 363 10.32 9.27 17.81
N PHE A 364 10.19 8.60 16.66
CA PHE A 364 11.22 8.57 15.64
C PHE A 364 10.63 8.82 14.26
N GLU A 365 11.19 9.76 13.52
CA GLU A 365 10.83 10.01 12.11
C GLU A 365 11.35 8.87 11.23
N SER A 366 12.64 8.52 11.36
CA SER A 366 13.35 7.48 10.60
C SER A 366 14.05 6.49 11.54
N PRO A 367 13.37 5.43 12.01
CA PRO A 367 13.87 4.56 13.07
C PRO A 367 14.91 3.54 12.58
N THR A 368 15.90 3.27 13.42
CA THR A 368 16.81 2.12 13.32
C THR A 368 16.30 0.97 14.20
N ILE A 369 15.79 -0.08 13.56
CA ILE A 369 15.26 -1.27 14.23
C ILE A 369 16.28 -2.40 14.12
N ILE A 370 16.54 -3.08 15.23
CA ILE A 370 17.30 -4.33 15.27
C ILE A 370 16.42 -5.47 15.77
N GLU A 371 16.43 -6.58 15.04
CA GLU A 371 15.82 -7.86 15.42
C GLU A 371 16.92 -8.93 15.51
N THR A 372 16.94 -9.69 16.61
CA THR A 372 17.74 -10.92 16.70
C THR A 372 16.85 -12.13 16.43
N GLY A 373 17.21 -12.96 15.46
CA GLY A 373 16.28 -13.86 14.77
C GLY A 373 15.77 -13.23 13.46
N THR A 374 15.38 -14.06 12.49
CA THR A 374 14.89 -13.59 11.19
C THR A 374 13.66 -14.40 10.73
N ILE A 375 12.92 -13.87 9.76
CA ILE A 375 11.90 -14.62 9.03
C ILE A 375 12.50 -15.88 8.39
N ARG A 376 11.85 -17.03 8.61
CA ARG A 376 12.37 -18.35 8.20
C ARG A 376 11.37 -19.23 7.44
N ALA A 377 10.13 -18.79 7.30
CA ALA A 377 9.10 -19.52 6.56
C ALA A 377 8.20 -18.55 5.80
N GLU A 378 7.48 -19.07 4.81
CA GLU A 378 6.53 -18.32 4.00
C GLU A 378 5.15 -18.28 4.66
N GLU A 379 4.52 -17.10 4.67
CA GLU A 379 3.17 -16.82 5.19
C GLU A 379 2.86 -17.35 6.62
N ASP A 380 3.87 -17.61 7.45
CA ASP A 380 3.72 -17.95 8.86
C ASP A 380 3.85 -16.71 9.77
N TRP A 381 2.81 -15.89 9.69
CA TRP A 381 2.60 -14.71 10.54
C TRP A 381 2.45 -15.02 12.03
N GLY A 382 2.26 -16.29 12.38
CA GLY A 382 2.00 -16.73 13.75
C GLY A 382 3.25 -17.06 14.55
N GLY A 383 4.35 -17.50 13.92
CA GLY A 383 5.49 -18.03 14.68
C GLY A 383 6.85 -18.18 14.00
N ALA A 384 7.02 -17.87 12.71
CA ALA A 384 8.31 -18.07 12.02
C ALA A 384 9.05 -16.77 11.65
N GLY A 385 9.12 -15.83 12.59
CA GLY A 385 9.93 -14.61 12.43
C GLY A 385 9.33 -13.57 11.48
N PHE A 386 8.00 -13.58 11.26
CA PHE A 386 7.35 -12.61 10.36
C PHE A 386 7.38 -11.15 10.86
N PHE A 387 7.91 -10.91 12.06
CA PHE A 387 8.23 -9.56 12.50
C PHE A 387 9.26 -8.90 11.56
N THR A 388 10.26 -9.62 11.03
CA THR A 388 11.19 -9.10 10.03
C THR A 388 10.45 -8.43 8.86
N TYR A 389 9.45 -9.10 8.29
CA TYR A 389 8.70 -8.59 7.13
C TYR A 389 7.80 -7.40 7.50
N LEU A 390 7.15 -7.46 8.67
CA LEU A 390 6.34 -6.36 9.21
C LEU A 390 7.18 -5.11 9.48
N ALA A 391 8.33 -5.27 10.14
CA ALA A 391 9.24 -4.19 10.45
C ALA A 391 9.87 -3.62 9.18
N ALA A 392 10.22 -4.47 8.19
CA ALA A 392 10.73 -4.04 6.90
C ALA A 392 9.73 -3.13 6.15
N ASP A 393 8.45 -3.52 6.07
CA ASP A 393 7.40 -2.71 5.46
C ASP A 393 7.22 -1.36 6.19
N TYR A 394 7.27 -1.39 7.51
CA TYR A 394 7.17 -0.18 8.32
C TYR A 394 8.36 0.78 8.12
N VAL A 395 9.61 0.31 8.24
CA VAL A 395 10.78 1.19 8.11
C VAL A 395 11.00 1.68 6.68
N TYR A 396 10.69 0.84 5.68
CA TYR A 396 10.73 1.24 4.26
C TYR A 396 9.86 2.47 3.99
N ARG A 397 8.74 2.60 4.69
CA ARG A 397 7.80 3.73 4.55
C ARG A 397 8.16 4.95 5.41
N ARG A 398 9.07 4.79 6.36
CA ARG A 398 9.50 5.82 7.32
C ARG A 398 10.91 6.33 7.02
N ASP A 399 11.49 5.95 5.88
CA ASP A 399 12.89 6.18 5.55
C ASP A 399 13.85 5.68 6.66
N GLY A 400 13.42 4.66 7.41
CA GLY A 400 14.18 4.02 8.48
C GLY A 400 15.01 2.83 7.96
N HIS A 401 15.57 2.06 8.89
CA HIS A 401 16.39 0.90 8.56
C HIS A 401 16.14 -0.27 9.51
N LEU A 402 16.05 -1.48 8.95
CA LEU A 402 15.96 -2.73 9.71
C LEU A 402 17.27 -3.51 9.58
N HIS A 403 17.86 -3.86 10.72
CA HIS A 403 18.89 -4.89 10.81
C HIS A 403 18.27 -6.15 11.41
N THR A 404 18.35 -7.26 10.70
CA THR A 404 17.87 -8.57 11.18
C THR A 404 19.04 -9.55 11.13
N VAL A 405 19.25 -10.32 12.20
CA VAL A 405 20.46 -11.16 12.35
C VAL A 405 20.10 -12.61 12.70
N ASP A 406 20.70 -13.56 11.96
CA ASP A 406 20.59 -15.00 12.22
C ASP A 406 21.95 -15.69 12.08
N THR A 407 22.12 -16.84 12.73
CA THR A 407 23.31 -17.69 12.50
C THR A 407 23.13 -18.63 11.33
N SER A 408 21.89 -18.95 10.98
CA SER A 408 21.52 -19.84 9.87
C SER A 408 21.67 -19.15 8.52
N ASP A 409 22.54 -19.69 7.66
CA ASP A 409 22.65 -19.27 6.26
C ASP A 409 21.32 -19.44 5.51
N GLU A 410 20.58 -20.51 5.79
CA GLU A 410 19.30 -20.79 5.16
C GLU A 410 18.25 -19.72 5.52
N SER A 411 18.10 -19.39 6.80
CA SER A 411 17.21 -18.33 7.26
C SER A 411 17.61 -16.97 6.67
N CYS A 412 18.91 -16.65 6.65
CA CYS A 412 19.39 -15.40 6.07
C CYS A 412 19.12 -15.31 4.56
N ARG A 413 19.30 -16.39 3.80
CA ARG A 413 18.96 -16.41 2.36
C ARG A 413 17.47 -16.23 2.15
N PHE A 414 16.65 -16.91 2.95
CA PHE A 414 15.20 -16.76 2.92
C PHE A 414 14.77 -15.32 3.23
N ALA A 415 15.29 -14.74 4.30
CA ALA A 415 14.99 -13.36 4.69
C ALA A 415 15.38 -12.35 3.61
N ARG A 416 16.54 -12.50 2.96
CA ARG A 416 16.96 -11.62 1.85
C ARG A 416 15.99 -11.71 0.67
N GLU A 417 15.57 -12.91 0.29
CA GLU A 417 14.61 -13.09 -0.82
C GLU A 417 13.26 -12.43 -0.51
N TRP A 418 12.74 -12.62 0.70
CA TRP A 418 11.43 -12.09 1.10
C TRP A 418 11.42 -10.59 1.37
N THR A 419 12.55 -10.02 1.74
CA THR A 419 12.68 -8.59 2.04
C THR A 419 13.23 -7.78 0.86
N ASP A 420 13.55 -8.41 -0.28
CA ASP A 420 14.08 -7.74 -1.48
C ASP A 420 13.18 -6.59 -1.97
N VAL A 421 11.86 -6.73 -1.82
CA VAL A 421 10.87 -5.69 -2.18
C VAL A 421 11.06 -4.37 -1.42
N PHE A 422 11.76 -4.38 -0.28
CA PHE A 422 12.05 -3.20 0.54
C PHE A 422 13.43 -2.59 0.24
N GLY A 423 14.20 -3.23 -0.65
CA GLY A 423 15.49 -2.73 -1.12
C GLY A 423 16.47 -2.40 0.00
N ALA A 424 17.02 -1.19 -0.02
CA ALA A 424 18.06 -0.77 0.89
C ALA A 424 17.60 -0.54 2.35
N ALA A 425 16.29 -0.56 2.63
CA ALA A 425 15.77 -0.35 3.98
C ALA A 425 16.01 -1.55 4.93
N VAL A 426 16.51 -2.68 4.41
CA VAL A 426 16.73 -3.90 5.17
C VAL A 426 18.16 -4.39 4.99
N SER A 427 18.77 -4.84 6.08
CA SER A 427 20.07 -5.52 6.07
C SER A 427 19.98 -6.83 6.86
N VAL A 428 20.24 -7.94 6.17
CA VAL A 428 20.22 -9.29 6.74
C VAL A 428 21.64 -9.77 7.02
N HIS A 429 21.97 -9.97 8.30
CA HIS A 429 23.29 -10.31 8.78
C HIS A 429 23.36 -11.78 9.16
N GLN A 430 24.30 -12.53 8.57
CA GLN A 430 24.60 -13.89 9.02
C GLN A 430 25.69 -13.84 10.08
N ALA A 431 25.31 -13.80 11.35
CA ALA A 431 26.22 -13.66 12.49
C ALA A 431 25.61 -14.19 13.79
N ASP A 432 26.47 -14.43 14.78
CA ASP A 432 26.02 -14.53 16.18
C ASP A 432 25.49 -13.17 16.64
N SER A 433 24.28 -13.13 17.20
CA SER A 433 23.58 -11.90 17.54
C SER A 433 24.30 -11.10 18.62
N VAL A 434 24.89 -11.75 19.62
CA VAL A 434 25.69 -11.08 20.66
C VAL A 434 26.91 -10.39 20.03
N SER A 435 27.65 -11.11 19.18
CA SER A 435 28.83 -10.57 18.49
C SER A 435 28.46 -9.43 17.54
N PHE A 436 27.34 -9.55 16.83
CA PHE A 436 26.80 -8.49 15.97
C PHE A 436 26.46 -7.23 16.78
N LEU A 437 25.69 -7.38 17.87
CA LEU A 437 25.29 -6.26 18.73
C LEU A 437 26.50 -5.58 19.38
N GLN A 438 27.52 -6.34 19.80
CA GLN A 438 28.77 -5.77 20.33
C GLN A 438 29.54 -4.93 19.31
N ALA A 439 29.46 -5.31 18.03
CA ALA A 439 30.14 -4.61 16.95
C ALA A 439 29.29 -3.49 16.33
N PHE A 440 28.00 -3.41 16.67
CA PHE A 440 27.08 -2.42 16.12
C PHE A 440 27.44 -1.02 16.64
N ALA A 441 27.61 -0.06 15.74
CA ALA A 441 28.15 1.26 16.10
C ALA A 441 27.07 2.33 16.26
N ASP A 442 25.92 2.16 15.60
CA ASP A 442 24.90 3.19 15.52
C ASP A 442 23.91 3.13 16.69
N PRO A 443 23.19 4.22 17.01
CA PRO A 443 22.12 4.19 18.00
C PRO A 443 20.98 3.23 17.61
N ILE A 444 20.39 2.57 18.60
CA ILE A 444 19.28 1.62 18.41
C ILE A 444 17.98 2.23 18.92
N ASP A 445 17.05 2.55 18.01
CA ASP A 445 15.74 3.08 18.38
C ASP A 445 14.81 1.98 18.89
N VAL A 446 14.83 0.81 18.25
CA VAL A 446 14.03 -0.36 18.65
C VAL A 446 14.90 -1.62 18.62
N LEU A 447 14.94 -2.34 19.74
CA LEU A 447 15.61 -3.63 19.87
C LEU A 447 14.60 -4.74 20.14
N VAL A 448 14.51 -5.73 19.26
CA VAL A 448 13.66 -6.92 19.40
C VAL A 448 14.53 -8.15 19.57
N LEU A 449 14.41 -8.81 20.72
CA LEU A 449 15.22 -9.97 21.10
C LEU A 449 14.41 -11.26 20.93
N ASP A 450 14.74 -12.03 19.89
CA ASP A 450 13.99 -13.23 19.45
C ASP A 450 14.90 -14.39 18.97
N SER A 451 16.18 -14.41 19.37
CA SER A 451 17.18 -15.37 18.84
C SER A 451 16.95 -16.85 19.18
N LEU A 452 17.12 -17.27 20.44
CA LEU A 452 16.98 -18.68 20.85
C LEU A 452 15.54 -19.03 21.20
N ASP A 453 15.04 -20.15 20.68
CA ASP A 453 13.73 -20.68 21.04
C ASP A 453 13.69 -21.09 22.53
N THR A 454 12.54 -20.93 23.19
CA THR A 454 12.47 -21.13 24.65
C THR A 454 12.56 -22.59 25.14
N TYR A 455 12.51 -23.55 24.21
CA TYR A 455 12.82 -24.94 24.52
C TYR A 455 14.33 -25.21 24.54
N GLU A 456 15.14 -24.29 24.03
CA GLU A 456 16.59 -24.42 24.04
C GLU A 456 17.17 -24.00 25.40
N PRO A 457 18.20 -24.73 25.88
CA PRO A 457 18.86 -24.38 27.13
C PRO A 457 19.60 -23.04 27.00
N GLY A 458 19.44 -22.17 28.00
CA GLY A 458 20.17 -20.90 28.05
C GLY A 458 19.52 -19.74 27.30
N HIS A 459 18.28 -19.86 26.83
CA HIS A 459 17.58 -18.78 26.10
C HIS A 459 17.51 -17.47 26.90
N ALA A 460 17.25 -17.53 28.21
CA ALA A 460 17.18 -16.34 29.06
C ALA A 460 18.57 -15.70 29.29
N GLU A 461 19.61 -16.51 29.43
CA GLU A 461 21.01 -16.08 29.51
C GLU A 461 21.48 -15.47 28.19
N HIS A 462 21.04 -16.02 27.07
CA HIS A 462 21.37 -15.50 25.75
C HIS A 462 20.74 -14.12 25.53
N ALA A 463 19.43 -13.98 25.77
CA ALA A 463 18.73 -12.70 25.67
C ALA A 463 19.31 -11.62 26.60
N GLN A 464 19.75 -12.01 27.82
CA GLN A 464 20.48 -11.12 28.72
C GLN A 464 21.81 -10.64 28.10
N ARG A 465 22.58 -11.53 27.48
CA ARG A 465 23.86 -11.17 26.83
C ARG A 465 23.65 -10.29 25.59
N GLU A 466 22.59 -10.52 24.83
CA GLU A 466 22.20 -9.63 23.71
C GLU A 466 21.85 -8.24 24.22
N LEU A 467 21.04 -8.14 25.29
CA LEU A 467 20.75 -6.86 25.93
C LEU A 467 22.04 -6.16 26.35
N GLU A 468 22.91 -6.84 27.10
CA GLU A 468 24.18 -6.28 27.58
C GLU A 468 25.09 -5.81 26.45
N ALA A 469 25.13 -6.55 25.34
CA ALA A 469 25.85 -6.19 24.12
C ALA A 469 25.29 -4.91 23.47
N ALA A 470 23.96 -4.73 23.48
CA ALA A 470 23.29 -3.59 22.87
C ALA A 470 23.25 -2.33 23.76
N LEU A 471 23.40 -2.47 25.09
CA LEU A 471 23.32 -1.35 26.06
C LEU A 471 24.11 -0.10 25.68
N PRO A 472 25.35 -0.18 25.15
CA PRO A 472 26.11 1.01 24.75
C PRO A 472 25.45 1.84 23.63
N ASN A 473 24.58 1.22 22.83
CA ASN A 473 23.92 1.82 21.67
C ASN A 473 22.45 2.19 21.95
N LEU A 474 21.90 1.74 23.07
CA LEU A 474 20.57 2.14 23.53
C LEU A 474 20.61 3.54 24.15
N HIS A 475 19.56 4.32 23.92
CA HIS A 475 19.41 5.70 24.40
C HIS A 475 18.08 5.89 25.14
N GLU A 476 17.84 7.09 25.66
CA GLU A 476 16.67 7.40 26.52
C GLU A 476 15.32 7.19 25.83
N GLN A 477 15.27 7.23 24.51
CA GLN A 477 14.03 7.04 23.75
C GLN A 477 13.82 5.60 23.27
N SER A 478 14.84 4.74 23.37
CA SER A 478 14.83 3.40 22.82
C SER A 478 13.68 2.55 23.38
N ILE A 479 13.21 1.63 22.55
CA ILE A 479 12.19 0.64 22.87
C ILE A 479 12.83 -0.74 22.84
N ILE A 480 12.59 -1.57 23.85
CA ILE A 480 13.10 -2.95 23.91
C ILE A 480 11.91 -3.91 23.95
N VAL A 481 11.98 -4.97 23.16
CA VAL A 481 10.98 -6.04 23.09
C VAL A 481 11.65 -7.38 23.37
N PHE A 482 11.08 -8.15 24.30
CA PHE A 482 11.44 -9.55 24.52
C PHE A 482 10.32 -10.45 24.00
N ASP A 483 10.61 -11.28 22.99
CA ASP A 483 9.66 -12.31 22.55
C ASP A 483 9.53 -13.44 23.58
N ASP A 484 8.46 -14.24 23.49
CA ASP A 484 8.22 -15.41 24.35
C ASP A 484 8.46 -15.15 25.86
N THR A 485 7.99 -14.01 26.38
CA THR A 485 8.24 -13.57 27.76
C THR A 485 6.95 -13.38 28.56
N PRO A 486 6.15 -14.43 28.79
CA PRO A 486 4.93 -14.30 29.57
C PRO A 486 5.22 -14.11 31.07
N TRP A 487 4.23 -13.55 31.77
CA TRP A 487 4.19 -13.52 33.23
C TRP A 487 3.48 -14.76 33.77
N ASN A 488 4.16 -15.55 34.59
CA ASN A 488 3.58 -16.75 35.20
C ASN A 488 3.94 -16.84 36.69
N ALA A 489 2.93 -17.09 37.53
CA ALA A 489 3.08 -17.30 38.97
C ALA A 489 3.94 -16.24 39.71
N GLY A 490 3.85 -14.97 39.29
CA GLY A 490 4.56 -13.87 39.94
C GLY A 490 5.98 -13.61 39.44
N VAL A 491 6.41 -14.27 38.36
CA VAL A 491 7.73 -14.09 37.74
C VAL A 491 7.62 -14.03 36.21
N TRP A 492 8.61 -13.38 35.59
CA TRP A 492 8.81 -13.45 34.13
C TRP A 492 9.43 -14.80 33.77
N THR A 493 8.91 -15.48 32.74
CA THR A 493 9.49 -16.71 32.20
C THR A 493 9.91 -16.53 30.74
N GLY A 494 10.64 -17.49 30.17
CA GLY A 494 11.10 -17.43 28.77
C GLY A 494 12.27 -16.46 28.55
N LYS A 495 12.37 -15.85 27.36
CA LYS A 495 13.58 -15.12 26.93
C LYS A 495 13.91 -13.93 27.85
N GLY A 496 12.91 -13.14 28.24
CA GLY A 496 13.09 -11.97 29.10
C GLY A 496 13.14 -12.27 30.61
N ALA A 497 13.16 -13.54 31.05
CA ALA A 497 13.08 -13.91 32.47
C ALA A 497 14.14 -13.22 33.36
N ARG A 498 15.34 -12.96 32.82
CA ARG A 498 16.43 -12.26 33.53
C ARG A 498 16.53 -10.77 33.17
N ALA A 499 16.36 -10.48 31.88
CA ALA A 499 16.58 -9.15 31.33
C ALA A 499 15.50 -8.14 31.73
N VAL A 500 14.24 -8.57 31.87
CA VAL A 500 13.15 -7.68 32.29
C VAL A 500 13.38 -7.16 33.72
N PRO A 501 13.59 -7.99 34.76
CA PRO A 501 13.95 -7.48 36.09
C PRO A 501 15.17 -6.57 36.10
N TYR A 502 16.22 -6.93 35.36
CA TYR A 502 17.46 -6.16 35.25
C TYR A 502 17.22 -4.72 34.73
N LEU A 503 16.35 -4.56 33.74
CA LEU A 503 15.97 -3.27 33.17
C LEU A 503 15.09 -2.45 34.12
N LEU A 504 14.13 -3.10 34.79
CA LEU A 504 13.26 -2.45 35.78
C LEU A 504 14.07 -1.84 36.93
N GLU A 505 15.09 -2.54 37.43
CA GLU A 505 16.02 -2.03 38.45
C GLU A 505 16.80 -0.79 37.99
N ARG A 506 16.89 -0.58 36.67
CA ARG A 506 17.60 0.54 36.02
C ARG A 506 16.66 1.63 35.50
N GLY A 507 15.42 1.64 35.96
CA GLY A 507 14.46 2.71 35.69
C GLY A 507 13.72 2.60 34.35
N TRP A 508 13.87 1.48 33.64
CA TRP A 508 12.97 1.18 32.53
C TRP A 508 11.57 0.85 33.05
N GLN A 509 10.56 1.11 32.23
CA GLN A 509 9.16 0.87 32.55
C GLN A 509 8.56 -0.11 31.55
N ILE A 510 7.65 -0.95 32.04
CA ILE A 510 6.84 -1.81 31.18
C ILE A 510 5.81 -0.95 30.47
N GLY A 511 5.93 -0.91 29.15
CA GLY A 511 4.96 -0.30 28.26
C GLY A 511 3.84 -1.23 27.83
N TYR A 512 4.18 -2.52 27.69
CA TYR A 512 3.23 -3.60 27.43
C TYR A 512 3.75 -4.91 28.04
N ALA A 513 2.85 -5.71 28.61
CA ALA A 513 3.14 -7.05 29.07
C ALA A 513 2.02 -8.00 28.69
N GLY A 514 2.30 -8.88 27.75
CA GLY A 514 1.43 -9.99 27.34
C GLY A 514 2.30 -11.23 27.12
N TYR A 515 2.19 -11.81 25.93
CA TYR A 515 3.10 -12.84 25.46
C TYR A 515 4.51 -12.31 25.21
N GLN A 516 4.61 -11.08 24.72
CA GLN A 516 5.85 -10.31 24.63
C GLN A 516 5.85 -9.21 25.70
N VAL A 517 7.04 -8.79 26.14
CA VAL A 517 7.20 -7.62 27.02
C VAL A 517 7.87 -6.50 26.25
N VAL A 518 7.28 -5.31 26.29
CA VAL A 518 7.81 -4.08 25.69
C VAL A 518 8.18 -3.12 26.80
N LEU A 519 9.41 -2.60 26.78
CA LEU A 519 9.94 -1.66 27.76
C LEU A 519 10.49 -0.39 27.09
N TRP A 520 10.43 0.72 27.82
CA TRP A 520 11.08 1.98 27.49
C TRP A 520 11.35 2.82 28.74
N LYS A 521 12.13 3.88 28.63
CA LYS A 521 12.26 4.88 29.71
C LYS A 521 11.13 5.93 29.65
N PRO A 522 10.69 6.47 30.80
CA PRO A 522 9.56 7.39 30.92
C PRO A 522 9.72 8.71 30.17
#